data_AF-X1SU99-F1
#
_entry.id   AF-X1SU99-F1
#
_cell.length_a   1.000
_cell.length_b   1.000
_cell.length_c   1.000
_cell.angle_alpha   90.00
_cell.angle_beta   90.00
_cell.angle_gamma   90.00
#
_symmetry.space_group_name_H-M   'P 1'
#
loop_
_entity.id
_entity.type
_entity.pdbx_description
1 polymer ?
#
loop_
_entity_poly.entity_id
_entity_poly.type
_entity_poly.pdbx_seq_one_letter_code
_entity_poly.pdbx_strand_id
1 'polypeptide(L)'
;ETVELKVELKKINMDMPTFVSIVRETVSKGGISPHIAKSIKEAVKTFVSLGRAIAERKREEKAWNKVIADLSQEKESLKEATQELGKRSKLLIQDIRNYNEQIDLRRKSLREWEETIEQNKWQWEFFQVFISMLLASPSAPDSLGSIALKLQELEQKGWKHYGELTLPEQRRGVFISLVMGTYLHSIHCSNSNCGASFIVNKPPEAYHPYWSSFYCPVCHWSSYTKPDDTFLNLMVSPELNKKLQDARYLLDIMEKNDFEALARKLKLLDS
;
A
#
# COMPACT_ATOMS: atom_id res chain seq x y z
N GLU A 1 56.88 72.59 -12.59
CA GLU A 1 57.29 71.69 -13.68
C GLU A 1 58.19 72.34 -14.74
N THR A 2 57.79 73.38 -15.48
CA THR A 2 58.63 73.99 -16.55
C THR A 2 59.89 74.73 -16.05
N VAL A 3 59.93 75.17 -14.79
CA VAL A 3 61.08 75.87 -14.21
C VAL A 3 62.16 74.88 -13.75
N GLU A 4 61.79 73.80 -13.04
CA GLU A 4 62.72 72.74 -12.62
C GLU A 4 63.35 72.01 -13.81
N LEU A 5 62.55 71.71 -14.84
CA LEU A 5 63.06 71.04 -16.04
C LEU A 5 64.12 71.90 -16.77
N LYS A 6 63.92 73.22 -16.83
CA LYS A 6 64.92 74.13 -17.41
C LYS A 6 66.22 74.16 -16.62
N VAL A 7 66.14 74.06 -15.28
CA VAL A 7 67.32 74.03 -14.41
C VAL A 7 68.12 72.73 -14.62
N GLU A 8 67.44 71.59 -14.69
CA GLU A 8 68.08 70.29 -14.93
C GLU A 8 68.70 70.18 -16.34
N LEU A 9 68.00 70.67 -17.36
CA LEU A 9 68.53 70.68 -18.74
C LEU A 9 69.80 71.55 -18.87
N LYS A 10 69.87 72.63 -18.11
CA LYS A 10 71.04 73.51 -18.08
C LYS A 10 72.26 72.83 -17.46
N LYS A 11 72.09 71.92 -16.48
CA LYS A 11 73.21 71.15 -15.89
C LYS A 11 73.92 70.25 -16.89
N ILE A 12 73.22 69.86 -17.96
CA ILE A 12 73.74 69.01 -19.04
C ILE A 12 73.97 69.79 -20.35
N ASN A 13 74.02 71.13 -20.28
CA ASN A 13 74.20 72.02 -21.44
C ASN A 13 73.22 71.75 -22.60
N MET A 14 71.99 71.33 -22.30
CA MET A 14 70.96 71.10 -23.31
C MET A 14 69.91 72.21 -23.24
N ASP A 15 69.64 72.87 -24.38
CA ASP A 15 68.57 73.86 -24.45
C ASP A 15 67.19 73.22 -24.63
N MET A 16 66.15 73.97 -24.25
CA MET A 16 64.78 73.47 -24.26
C MET A 16 64.27 73.12 -25.67
N PRO A 17 64.55 73.90 -26.74
CA PRO A 17 64.25 73.49 -28.11
C PRO A 17 64.85 72.15 -28.52
N THR A 18 66.13 71.92 -28.19
CA THR A 18 66.87 70.70 -28.52
C THR A 18 66.31 69.50 -27.75
N PHE A 19 66.01 69.67 -26.46
CA PHE A 19 65.32 68.65 -25.68
C PHE A 19 63.95 68.29 -26.25
N VAL A 20 63.14 69.30 -26.61
CA VAL A 20 61.82 69.07 -27.23
C VAL A 20 61.96 68.37 -28.59
N SER A 21 62.98 68.70 -29.38
CA SER A 21 63.27 68.03 -30.65
C SER A 21 63.64 66.56 -30.44
N ILE A 22 64.55 66.27 -29.51
CA ILE A 22 64.96 64.90 -29.17
C ILE A 22 63.78 64.10 -28.64
N VAL A 23 62.98 64.65 -27.73
CA VAL A 23 61.79 63.97 -27.21
C VAL A 23 60.78 63.72 -28.33
N ARG A 24 60.53 64.70 -29.21
CA ARG A 24 59.62 64.55 -30.35
C ARG A 24 60.11 63.49 -31.34
N GLU A 25 61.40 63.49 -31.66
CA GLU A 25 62.02 62.51 -32.53
C GLU A 25 62.01 61.10 -31.91
N THR A 26 62.24 60.99 -30.60
CA THR A 26 62.19 59.72 -29.86
C THR A 26 60.77 59.18 -29.76
N VAL A 27 59.76 60.05 -29.56
CA VAL A 27 58.34 59.71 -29.57
C VAL A 27 57.88 59.29 -30.97
N SER A 28 58.32 59.98 -32.02
CA SER A 28 58.02 59.64 -33.42
C SER A 28 58.72 58.36 -33.90
N LYS A 29 60.00 58.17 -33.58
CA LYS A 29 60.76 56.94 -33.91
C LYS A 29 60.33 55.74 -33.06
N GLY A 30 59.85 55.98 -31.84
CA GLY A 30 59.29 54.96 -30.95
C GLY A 30 57.85 54.54 -31.29
N GLY A 31 57.23 55.10 -32.34
CA GLY A 31 55.87 54.75 -32.77
C GLY A 31 54.76 55.17 -31.81
N ILE A 32 55.02 56.12 -30.92
CA ILE A 32 54.05 56.56 -29.91
C ILE A 32 53.08 57.55 -30.57
N SER A 33 51.93 57.03 -31.02
CA SER A 33 50.82 57.82 -31.60
C SER A 33 50.44 59.01 -30.68
N PRO A 34 50.01 60.17 -31.24
CA PRO A 34 49.55 61.34 -30.46
C PRO A 34 48.49 61.00 -29.40
N HIS A 35 47.69 59.97 -29.66
CA HIS A 35 46.68 59.48 -28.73
C HIS A 35 47.29 58.86 -27.47
N ILE A 36 48.43 58.18 -27.59
CA ILE A 36 49.17 57.57 -26.49
C ILE A 36 49.85 58.66 -25.65
N ALA A 37 50.42 59.69 -26.30
CA ALA A 37 51.01 60.83 -25.61
C ALA A 37 49.97 61.63 -24.79
N LYS A 38 48.74 61.78 -25.31
CA LYS A 38 47.62 62.39 -24.58
C LYS A 38 47.23 61.57 -23.34
N SER A 39 47.09 60.25 -23.49
CA SER A 39 46.77 59.35 -22.38
C SER A 39 47.86 59.32 -21.31
N ILE A 40 49.14 59.36 -21.70
CA ILE A 40 50.27 59.46 -20.75
C ILE A 40 50.19 60.77 -19.95
N LYS A 41 49.91 61.89 -20.62
CA LYS A 41 49.81 63.21 -19.98
C LYS A 41 48.65 63.29 -19.00
N GLU A 42 47.49 62.72 -19.36
CA GLU A 42 46.34 62.60 -18.46
C GLU A 42 46.64 61.67 -17.27
N ALA A 43 47.30 60.53 -17.48
CA ALA A 43 47.70 59.64 -16.39
C ALA A 43 48.69 60.29 -15.41
N VAL A 44 49.68 61.04 -15.89
CA VAL A 44 50.60 61.81 -15.02
C VAL A 44 49.85 62.89 -14.25
N LYS A 45 48.87 63.57 -14.88
CA LYS A 45 48.06 64.59 -14.24
C LYS A 45 47.16 64.02 -13.13
N THR A 46 46.57 62.84 -13.36
CA THR A 46 45.67 62.19 -12.40
C THR A 46 46.43 61.51 -11.25
N PHE A 47 47.55 60.85 -11.54
CA PHE A 47 48.30 60.06 -10.55
C PHE A 47 49.58 60.74 -10.03
N VAL A 48 49.83 62.00 -10.40
CA VAL A 48 51.02 62.81 -10.05
C VAL A 48 52.32 62.33 -10.70
N SER A 49 52.49 61.03 -10.95
CA SER A 49 53.63 60.49 -11.69
C SER A 49 53.26 59.22 -12.47
N LEU A 50 54.03 58.94 -13.54
CA LEU A 50 53.85 57.74 -14.35
C LEU A 50 54.07 56.46 -13.51
N GLY A 51 55.01 56.49 -12.56
CA GLY A 51 55.29 55.37 -11.65
C GLY A 51 54.10 55.06 -10.74
N ARG A 52 53.38 56.08 -10.24
CA ARG A 52 52.14 55.89 -9.47
C ARG A 52 51.01 55.34 -10.33
N ALA A 53 50.84 55.84 -11.56
CA ALA A 53 49.84 55.32 -12.49
C ALA A 53 50.07 53.83 -12.82
N ILE A 54 51.32 53.41 -13.04
CA ILE A 54 51.68 52.00 -13.27
C ILE A 54 51.43 51.15 -12.03
N ALA A 55 51.79 51.65 -10.84
CA ALA A 55 51.58 50.92 -9.58
C ALA A 55 50.09 50.72 -9.30
N GLU A 56 49.26 51.74 -9.53
CA GLU A 56 47.81 51.63 -9.32
C GLU A 56 47.16 50.68 -10.32
N ARG A 57 47.54 50.77 -11.61
CA ARG A 57 47.07 49.81 -12.62
C ARG A 57 47.43 48.37 -12.29
N LYS A 58 48.63 48.13 -11.75
CA LYS A 58 49.03 46.79 -11.26
C LYS A 58 48.19 46.33 -10.06
N ARG A 59 47.79 47.23 -9.17
CA ARG A 59 46.89 46.90 -8.05
C ARG A 59 45.50 46.56 -8.57
N GLU A 60 44.96 47.35 -9.49
CA GLU A 60 43.66 47.11 -10.13
C GLU A 60 43.67 45.77 -10.89
N GLU A 61 44.71 45.49 -11.68
CA GLU A 61 44.86 44.22 -12.39
C GLU A 61 44.91 43.04 -11.41
N LYS A 62 45.64 43.17 -10.29
CA LYS A 62 45.66 42.16 -9.24
C LYS A 62 44.28 41.98 -8.59
N ALA A 63 43.54 43.07 -8.35
CA ALA A 63 42.19 43.01 -7.81
C ALA A 63 41.21 42.35 -8.78
N TRP A 64 41.28 42.69 -10.07
CA TRP A 64 40.50 42.07 -11.12
C TRP A 64 40.78 40.57 -11.27
N ASN A 65 42.06 40.18 -11.26
CA ASN A 65 42.44 38.78 -11.30
C ASN A 65 41.90 38.00 -10.09
N LYS A 66 41.84 38.62 -8.92
CA LYS A 66 41.21 38.03 -7.74
C LYS A 66 39.70 37.83 -7.95
N VAL A 67 38.98 38.85 -8.42
CA VAL A 67 37.54 38.74 -8.71
C VAL A 67 37.26 37.66 -9.74
N ILE A 68 38.08 37.55 -10.80
CA ILE A 68 37.95 36.50 -11.82
C ILE A 68 38.15 35.11 -11.20
N ALA A 69 39.13 34.96 -10.30
CA ALA A 69 39.34 33.70 -9.60
C ALA A 69 38.14 33.35 -8.70
N ASP A 70 37.66 34.31 -7.91
CA ASP A 70 36.50 34.12 -7.01
C ASP A 70 35.23 33.72 -7.79
N LEU A 71 34.94 34.42 -8.90
CA LEU A 71 33.81 34.09 -9.78
C LEU A 71 33.97 32.74 -10.47
N SER A 72 35.20 32.36 -10.82
CA SER A 72 35.45 31.04 -11.43
C SER A 72 35.22 29.92 -10.42
N GLN A 73 35.60 30.12 -9.16
CA GLN A 73 35.32 29.19 -8.07
C GLN A 73 33.81 29.08 -7.81
N GLU A 74 33.10 30.20 -7.69
CA GLU A 74 31.66 30.21 -7.47
C GLU A 74 30.89 29.52 -8.61
N LYS A 75 31.30 29.74 -9.86
CA LYS A 75 30.74 29.05 -11.02
C LYS A 75 30.87 27.53 -10.92
N GLU A 76 32.02 27.02 -10.48
CA GLU A 76 32.22 25.57 -10.34
C GLU A 76 31.40 25.01 -9.17
N SER A 77 31.35 25.72 -8.04
CA SER A 77 30.48 25.34 -6.92
C SER A 77 28.99 25.31 -7.31
N LEU A 78 28.52 26.27 -8.11
CA LEU A 78 27.14 26.29 -8.60
C LEU A 78 26.84 25.10 -9.53
N LYS A 79 27.82 24.72 -10.36
CA LYS A 79 27.71 23.58 -11.27
C LYS A 79 27.63 22.26 -10.50
N GLU A 80 28.45 22.09 -9.47
CA GLU A 80 28.38 20.95 -8.56
C GLU A 80 27.01 20.87 -7.85
N ALA A 81 26.55 21.99 -7.28
CA ALA A 81 25.24 22.06 -6.62
C ALA A 81 24.08 21.72 -7.58
N THR A 82 24.15 22.20 -8.83
CA THR A 82 23.14 21.91 -9.86
C THR A 82 23.14 20.43 -10.24
N GLN A 83 24.31 19.81 -10.36
CA GLN A 83 24.41 18.38 -10.63
C GLN A 83 23.85 17.55 -9.48
N GLU A 84 24.15 17.93 -8.23
CA GLU A 84 23.68 17.22 -7.05
C GLU A 84 22.16 17.33 -6.88
N LEU A 85 21.60 18.53 -7.07
CA LEU A 85 20.15 18.73 -7.13
C LEU A 85 19.50 17.90 -8.26
N GLY A 86 20.16 17.81 -9.41
CA GLY A 86 19.72 16.96 -10.51
C GLY A 86 19.65 15.47 -10.15
N LYS A 87 20.67 14.95 -9.45
CA LYS A 87 20.68 13.56 -8.96
C LYS A 87 19.58 13.34 -7.92
N ARG A 88 19.46 14.24 -6.94
CA ARG A 88 18.47 14.14 -5.87
C ARG A 88 17.04 14.23 -6.40
N SER A 89 16.79 15.10 -7.37
CA SER A 89 15.50 15.19 -8.06
C SER A 89 15.13 13.88 -8.76
N LYS A 90 16.07 13.25 -9.47
CA LYS A 90 15.84 11.94 -10.11
C LYS A 90 15.51 10.84 -9.11
N LEU A 91 16.23 10.79 -7.97
CA LEU A 91 15.95 9.84 -6.90
C LEU A 91 14.55 10.04 -6.32
N LEU A 92 14.17 11.28 -6.00
CA LEU A 92 12.84 11.60 -5.47
C LEU A 92 11.72 11.23 -6.46
N ILE A 93 11.91 11.48 -7.76
CA ILE A 93 10.94 11.08 -8.79
C ILE A 93 10.77 9.55 -8.80
N GLN A 94 11.86 8.80 -8.67
CA GLN A 94 11.79 7.34 -8.63
C GLN A 94 11.10 6.84 -7.36
N ASP A 95 11.42 7.42 -6.20
CA ASP A 95 10.78 7.07 -4.94
C ASP A 95 9.27 7.34 -4.98
N ILE A 96 8.85 8.49 -5.52
CA ILE A 96 7.43 8.82 -5.71
C ILE A 96 6.74 7.76 -6.58
N ARG A 97 7.37 7.33 -7.68
CA ARG A 97 6.81 6.26 -8.53
C ARG A 97 6.67 4.95 -7.76
N ASN A 98 7.71 4.53 -7.06
CA ASN A 98 7.71 3.30 -6.26
C ASN A 98 6.61 3.34 -5.17
N TYR A 99 6.43 4.47 -4.50
CA TYR A 99 5.39 4.63 -3.49
C TYR A 99 3.98 4.62 -4.09
N ASN A 100 3.79 5.25 -5.26
CA ASN A 100 2.50 5.21 -5.95
C ASN A 100 2.11 3.78 -6.36
N GLU A 101 3.06 3.00 -6.89
CA GLU A 101 2.84 1.58 -7.21
C GLU A 101 2.44 0.76 -5.97
N GLN A 102 3.10 0.99 -4.83
CA GLN A 102 2.73 0.34 -3.57
C GLN A 102 1.34 0.76 -3.07
N ILE A 103 0.98 2.04 -3.21
CA ILE A 103 -0.36 2.54 -2.85
C ILE A 103 -1.43 1.86 -3.70
N ASP A 104 -1.21 1.73 -5.01
CA ASP A 104 -2.17 1.12 -5.92
C ASP A 104 -2.34 -0.38 -5.66
N LEU A 105 -1.25 -1.09 -5.37
CA LEU A 105 -1.30 -2.48 -4.91
C LEU A 105 -2.13 -2.62 -3.63
N ARG A 106 -1.87 -1.78 -2.61
CA ARG A 106 -2.62 -1.81 -1.35
C ARG A 106 -4.09 -1.48 -1.54
N ARG A 107 -4.43 -0.52 -2.41
CA ARG A 107 -5.81 -0.18 -2.74
C ARG A 107 -6.53 -1.34 -3.42
N LYS A 108 -5.85 -2.05 -4.32
CA LYS A 108 -6.40 -3.24 -4.95
C LYS A 108 -6.70 -4.33 -3.92
N SER A 109 -5.74 -4.65 -3.06
CA SER A 109 -5.95 -5.61 -1.98
C SER A 109 -7.08 -5.19 -1.05
N LEU A 110 -7.17 -3.90 -0.67
CA LEU A 110 -8.26 -3.42 0.19
C LEU A 110 -9.65 -3.68 -0.45
N ARG A 111 -9.80 -3.42 -1.75
CA ARG A 111 -11.06 -3.72 -2.46
C ARG A 111 -11.36 -5.22 -2.48
N GLU A 112 -10.36 -6.06 -2.73
CA GLU A 112 -10.51 -7.52 -2.67
C GLU A 112 -10.96 -7.98 -1.27
N TRP A 113 -10.42 -7.36 -0.22
CA TRP A 113 -10.84 -7.62 1.17
C TRP A 113 -12.26 -7.13 1.46
N GLU A 114 -12.64 -5.94 0.98
CA GLU A 114 -14.01 -5.40 1.12
C GLU A 114 -15.03 -6.30 0.44
N GLU A 115 -14.75 -6.75 -0.79
CA GLU A 115 -15.59 -7.70 -1.52
C GLU A 115 -15.70 -9.03 -0.75
N THR A 116 -14.58 -9.54 -0.23
CA THR A 116 -14.57 -10.78 0.56
C THR A 116 -15.38 -10.63 1.85
N ILE A 117 -15.29 -9.50 2.54
CA ILE A 117 -16.07 -9.23 3.76
C ILE A 117 -17.55 -9.19 3.41
N GLU A 118 -17.94 -8.44 2.37
CA GLU A 118 -19.35 -8.32 2.00
C GLU A 118 -19.94 -9.67 1.55
N GLN A 119 -19.16 -10.47 0.80
CA GLN A 119 -19.54 -11.83 0.41
C GLN A 119 -19.69 -12.78 1.60
N ASN A 120 -19.02 -12.54 2.73
CA ASN A 120 -19.09 -13.40 3.92
C ASN A 120 -19.92 -12.80 5.06
N LYS A 121 -20.41 -11.57 4.92
CA LYS A 121 -21.12 -10.84 5.97
C LYS A 121 -22.37 -11.58 6.47
N TRP A 122 -23.17 -12.09 5.54
CA TRP A 122 -24.37 -12.86 5.88
C TRP A 122 -24.03 -14.14 6.65
N GLN A 123 -22.92 -14.83 6.31
CA GLN A 123 -22.47 -16.02 7.07
C GLN A 123 -22.16 -15.68 8.52
N TRP A 124 -21.57 -14.49 8.76
CA TRP A 124 -21.29 -14.00 10.10
C TRP A 124 -22.58 -13.68 10.88
N GLU A 125 -23.54 -13.01 10.23
CA GLU A 125 -24.84 -12.70 10.83
C GLU A 125 -25.58 -13.98 11.24
N PHE A 126 -25.61 -15.00 10.39
CA PHE A 126 -26.22 -16.29 10.76
C PHE A 126 -25.42 -17.06 11.82
N PHE A 127 -24.09 -16.94 11.85
CA PHE A 127 -23.31 -17.48 12.96
C PHE A 127 -23.66 -16.79 14.29
N GLN A 128 -23.89 -15.48 14.29
CA GLN A 128 -24.39 -14.78 15.47
C GLN A 128 -25.77 -15.27 15.92
N VAL A 129 -26.67 -15.58 14.97
CA VAL A 129 -27.96 -16.22 15.28
C VAL A 129 -27.76 -17.55 15.99
N PHE A 130 -26.84 -18.39 15.50
CA PHE A 130 -26.51 -19.66 16.14
C PHE A 130 -25.98 -19.48 17.57
N ILE A 131 -25.02 -18.57 17.80
CA ILE A 131 -24.52 -18.27 19.15
C ILE A 131 -25.65 -17.76 20.05
N SER A 132 -26.52 -16.90 19.53
CA SER A 132 -27.66 -16.38 20.30
C SER A 132 -28.62 -17.50 20.73
N MET A 133 -28.82 -18.52 19.88
CA MET A 133 -29.64 -19.68 20.21
C MET A 133 -28.99 -20.64 21.23
N LEU A 134 -27.66 -20.66 21.34
CA LEU A 134 -26.96 -21.39 22.40
C LEU A 134 -27.09 -20.69 23.77
N LEU A 135 -27.17 -19.35 23.76
CA LEU A 135 -27.32 -18.54 24.97
C LEU A 135 -28.77 -18.56 25.49
N ALA A 136 -29.75 -18.66 24.60
CA ALA A 136 -31.12 -18.95 24.99
C ALA A 136 -31.21 -20.38 25.54
N SER A 137 -31.90 -20.59 26.67
CA SER A 137 -32.06 -21.92 27.26
C SER A 137 -32.52 -22.89 26.16
N PRO A 138 -31.76 -23.95 25.86
CA PRO A 138 -32.16 -24.88 24.83
C PRO A 138 -33.51 -25.47 25.21
N SER A 139 -34.41 -25.59 24.23
CA SER A 139 -35.75 -26.14 24.51
C SER A 139 -35.70 -27.62 24.91
N ALA A 140 -34.57 -28.29 24.71
CA ALA A 140 -34.29 -29.66 25.15
C ALA A 140 -32.91 -29.73 25.86
N PRO A 141 -32.82 -30.25 27.09
CA PRO A 141 -31.56 -30.32 27.84
C PRO A 141 -30.46 -31.16 27.13
N ASP A 142 -30.85 -32.10 26.27
CA ASP A 142 -29.92 -32.98 25.53
C ASP A 142 -29.25 -32.29 24.32
N SER A 143 -29.69 -31.09 23.93
CA SER A 143 -29.24 -30.47 22.68
C SER A 143 -27.82 -29.89 22.74
N LEU A 144 -27.38 -29.38 23.91
CA LEU A 144 -25.99 -28.89 24.08
C LEU A 144 -25.00 -30.05 24.20
N GLY A 145 -25.41 -31.15 24.84
CA GLY A 145 -24.61 -32.38 24.89
C GLY A 145 -24.37 -32.95 23.48
N SER A 146 -25.39 -32.93 22.63
CA SER A 146 -25.27 -33.31 21.22
C SER A 146 -24.25 -32.45 20.45
N ILE A 147 -24.25 -31.12 20.65
CA ILE A 147 -23.24 -30.22 20.06
C ILE A 147 -21.83 -30.58 20.55
N ALA A 148 -21.65 -30.77 21.86
CA ALA A 148 -20.36 -31.14 22.43
C ALA A 148 -19.82 -32.45 21.84
N LEU A 149 -20.69 -33.46 21.67
CA LEU A 149 -20.35 -34.72 21.02
C LEU A 149 -19.96 -34.52 19.55
N LYS A 150 -20.67 -33.66 18.80
CA LYS A 150 -20.33 -33.36 17.40
C LYS A 150 -19.03 -32.57 17.25
N LEU A 151 -18.74 -31.65 18.17
CA LEU A 151 -17.45 -30.98 18.24
C LEU A 151 -16.31 -31.96 18.54
N GLN A 152 -16.54 -32.90 19.45
CA GLN A 152 -15.58 -33.97 19.77
C GLN A 152 -15.39 -34.94 18.60
N GLU A 153 -16.45 -35.26 17.86
CA GLU A 153 -16.37 -36.06 16.64
C GLU A 153 -15.56 -35.36 15.53
N LEU A 154 -15.74 -34.04 15.37
CA LEU A 154 -14.91 -33.23 14.47
C LEU A 154 -13.43 -33.23 14.89
N GLU A 155 -13.14 -33.13 16.18
CA GLU A 155 -11.78 -33.19 16.71
C GLU A 155 -11.12 -34.55 16.44
N GLN A 156 -11.83 -35.64 16.74
CA GLN A 156 -11.27 -36.99 16.72
C GLN A 156 -11.18 -37.57 15.31
N LYS A 157 -12.24 -37.41 14.51
CA LYS A 157 -12.38 -38.01 13.19
C LYS A 157 -12.32 -36.95 12.09
N GLY A 158 -13.04 -35.84 12.28
CA GLY A 158 -13.26 -34.84 11.24
C GLY A 158 -11.98 -34.18 10.72
N TRP A 159 -11.20 -33.49 11.55
CA TRP A 159 -10.09 -32.66 11.04
C TRP A 159 -8.94 -33.46 10.42
N LYS A 160 -8.74 -34.71 10.85
CA LYS A 160 -7.72 -35.61 10.29
C LYS A 160 -8.19 -36.30 9.01
N HIS A 161 -9.45 -36.77 8.95
CA HIS A 161 -9.99 -37.46 7.78
C HIS A 161 -10.39 -36.49 6.67
N TYR A 162 -10.88 -35.30 7.04
CA TYR A 162 -11.06 -34.15 6.15
C TYR A 162 -9.77 -33.36 5.91
N GLY A 163 -8.60 -33.92 6.28
CA GLY A 163 -7.29 -33.30 6.02
C GLY A 163 -6.99 -33.10 4.53
N GLU A 164 -7.65 -33.88 3.66
CA GLU A 164 -7.65 -33.70 2.20
C GLU A 164 -8.48 -32.49 1.73
N LEU A 165 -9.36 -31.95 2.59
CA LEU A 165 -9.99 -30.64 2.38
C LEU A 165 -8.94 -29.56 2.69
N THR A 166 -8.19 -29.20 1.64
CA THR A 166 -7.11 -28.22 1.67
C THR A 166 -7.62 -26.79 1.82
N LEU A 167 -8.90 -26.53 1.52
CA LEU A 167 -9.48 -25.19 1.52
C LEU A 167 -10.24 -24.89 2.82
N PRO A 168 -9.99 -23.74 3.48
CA PRO A 168 -10.71 -23.30 4.68
C PRO A 168 -12.25 -23.28 4.52
N GLU A 169 -12.75 -23.01 3.32
CA GLU A 169 -14.19 -22.99 3.03
C GLU A 169 -14.84 -24.37 3.17
N GLN A 170 -14.18 -25.43 2.73
CA GLN A 170 -14.71 -26.79 2.83
C GLN A 170 -14.81 -27.24 4.29
N ARG A 171 -13.79 -26.91 5.08
CA ARG A 171 -13.74 -27.10 6.53
C ARG A 171 -14.88 -26.37 7.24
N ARG A 172 -15.14 -25.12 6.83
CA ARG A 172 -16.28 -24.33 7.32
C ARG A 172 -17.61 -25.01 6.99
N GLY A 173 -17.76 -25.49 5.76
CA GLY A 173 -18.96 -26.22 5.30
C GLY A 173 -19.28 -27.48 6.11
N VAL A 174 -18.24 -28.25 6.45
CA VAL A 174 -18.35 -29.44 7.30
C VAL A 174 -18.80 -29.05 8.72
N PHE A 175 -18.19 -28.02 9.31
CA PHE A 175 -18.60 -27.50 10.61
C PHE A 175 -20.06 -27.06 10.63
N ILE A 176 -20.47 -26.24 9.65
CA ILE A 176 -21.85 -25.77 9.52
C ILE A 176 -22.81 -26.95 9.42
N SER A 177 -22.51 -27.94 8.59
CA SER A 177 -23.40 -29.07 8.37
C SER A 177 -23.52 -29.96 9.62
N LEU A 178 -22.40 -30.32 10.24
CA LEU A 178 -22.36 -31.30 11.33
C LEU A 178 -22.71 -30.72 12.70
N VAL A 179 -22.36 -29.46 12.96
CA VAL A 179 -22.54 -28.83 14.27
C VAL A 179 -23.77 -27.93 14.27
N MET A 180 -23.88 -27.05 13.27
CA MET A 180 -25.01 -26.11 13.22
C MET A 180 -26.26 -26.78 12.66
N GLY A 181 -26.14 -27.59 11.60
CA GLY A 181 -27.30 -28.26 10.97
C GLY A 181 -27.92 -29.39 11.80
N THR A 182 -27.19 -29.95 12.75
CA THR A 182 -27.73 -30.94 13.70
C THR A 182 -28.46 -30.28 14.86
N TYR A 183 -28.07 -29.04 15.20
CA TYR A 183 -28.68 -28.28 16.28
C TYR A 183 -29.82 -27.38 15.82
N LEU A 184 -29.70 -26.79 14.62
CA LEU A 184 -30.66 -25.86 14.05
C LEU A 184 -31.40 -26.52 12.90
N HIS A 185 -32.72 -26.43 12.97
CA HIS A 185 -33.62 -26.90 11.93
C HIS A 185 -34.35 -25.71 11.33
N SER A 186 -34.28 -25.60 10.01
CA SER A 186 -35.00 -24.58 9.28
C SER A 186 -36.34 -25.14 8.83
N ILE A 187 -37.41 -24.38 9.07
CA ILE A 187 -38.79 -24.82 8.92
C ILE A 187 -39.52 -23.80 8.06
N HIS A 188 -40.23 -24.27 7.04
CA HIS A 188 -41.09 -23.45 6.19
C HIS A 188 -42.57 -23.75 6.44
N CYS A 189 -43.37 -22.69 6.64
CA CYS A 189 -44.82 -22.79 6.76
C CYS A 189 -45.48 -22.80 5.38
N SER A 190 -45.88 -23.99 4.92
CA SER A 190 -46.58 -24.24 3.65
C SER A 190 -48.03 -23.74 3.62
N ASN A 191 -48.50 -23.03 4.66
CA ASN A 191 -49.82 -22.40 4.64
C ASN A 191 -49.77 -21.25 3.62
N SER A 192 -50.64 -21.30 2.62
CA SER A 192 -50.69 -20.33 1.51
C SER A 192 -50.81 -18.89 1.95
N ASN A 193 -51.38 -18.65 3.15
CA ASN A 193 -51.58 -17.31 3.70
C ASN A 193 -50.45 -16.88 4.65
N CYS A 194 -49.43 -17.72 4.88
CA CYS A 194 -48.34 -17.45 5.82
C CYS A 194 -46.97 -17.43 5.14
N GLY A 195 -46.53 -18.55 4.56
CA GLY A 195 -45.23 -18.66 3.89
C GLY A 195 -43.99 -18.38 4.76
N ALA A 196 -44.14 -18.27 6.08
CA ALA A 196 -43.03 -17.90 6.96
C ALA A 196 -41.98 -19.01 7.06
N SER A 197 -40.69 -18.64 6.99
CA SER A 197 -39.57 -19.51 7.33
C SER A 197 -38.96 -19.09 8.67
N PHE A 198 -38.63 -20.06 9.52
CA PHE A 198 -38.08 -19.83 10.85
C PHE A 198 -37.16 -20.96 11.28
N ILE A 199 -36.28 -20.67 12.22
CA ILE A 199 -35.28 -21.61 12.74
C ILE A 199 -35.67 -22.04 14.15
N VAL A 200 -35.53 -23.32 14.43
CA VAL A 200 -35.78 -23.92 15.75
C VAL A 200 -34.58 -24.75 16.19
N ASN A 201 -34.30 -24.77 17.49
CA ASN A 201 -33.24 -25.58 18.10
C ASN A 201 -33.78 -26.81 18.84
N LYS A 202 -35.01 -27.22 18.52
CA LYS A 202 -35.66 -28.40 19.09
C LYS A 202 -35.97 -29.41 17.99
N PRO A 203 -35.81 -30.72 18.24
CA PRO A 203 -36.17 -31.73 17.27
C PRO A 203 -37.69 -31.69 17.00
N PRO A 204 -38.14 -32.14 15.81
CA PRO A 204 -39.56 -32.25 15.54
C PRO A 204 -40.25 -33.17 16.54
N GLU A 205 -41.37 -32.72 17.10
CA GLU A 205 -42.22 -33.54 17.97
C GLU A 205 -42.84 -34.66 17.10
N ALA A 206 -42.25 -35.85 17.18
CA ALA A 206 -42.62 -37.02 16.39
C ALA A 206 -43.91 -37.65 16.92
N TYR A 207 -45.05 -36.95 16.85
CA TYR A 207 -46.34 -37.57 17.10
C TYR A 207 -46.86 -38.36 15.87
N HIS A 208 -46.23 -38.23 14.70
CA HIS A 208 -46.52 -39.08 13.54
C HIS A 208 -45.34 -39.10 12.53
N PRO A 209 -44.97 -40.27 11.94
CA PRO A 209 -43.83 -40.40 11.02
C PRO A 209 -43.89 -39.58 9.72
N TYR A 210 -45.01 -38.89 9.46
CA TYR A 210 -45.21 -38.09 8.25
C TYR A 210 -45.30 -36.58 8.54
N TRP A 211 -45.47 -36.18 9.81
CA TRP A 211 -45.85 -34.82 10.20
C TRP A 211 -44.96 -34.38 11.37
N SER A 212 -43.83 -33.76 11.05
CA SER A 212 -43.01 -33.01 12.00
C SER A 212 -43.71 -31.68 12.32
N SER A 213 -44.62 -31.70 13.30
CA SER A 213 -45.49 -30.55 13.58
C SER A 213 -44.79 -29.53 14.47
N PHE A 214 -44.11 -28.55 13.88
CA PHE A 214 -43.70 -27.36 14.60
C PHE A 214 -44.84 -26.35 14.55
N TYR A 215 -45.10 -25.65 15.65
CA TYR A 215 -46.01 -24.51 15.58
C TYR A 215 -45.34 -23.37 14.82
N CYS A 216 -45.95 -22.93 13.72
CA CYS A 216 -45.50 -21.71 13.06
C CYS A 216 -45.67 -20.53 14.02
N PRO A 217 -44.63 -19.75 14.34
CA PRO A 217 -44.74 -18.64 15.29
C PRO A 217 -45.59 -17.48 14.76
N VAL A 218 -45.83 -17.43 13.44
CA VAL A 218 -46.59 -16.35 12.79
C VAL A 218 -48.08 -16.66 12.73
N CYS A 219 -48.44 -17.84 12.23
CA CYS A 219 -49.86 -18.20 12.06
C CYS A 219 -50.37 -19.19 13.11
N HIS A 220 -49.49 -19.76 13.93
CA HIS A 220 -49.79 -20.75 14.97
C HIS A 220 -50.39 -22.07 14.47
N TRP A 221 -50.27 -22.36 13.17
CA TRP A 221 -50.64 -23.66 12.59
C TRP A 221 -49.43 -24.60 12.55
N SER A 222 -49.64 -25.86 12.95
CA SER A 222 -48.59 -26.89 12.95
C SER A 222 -48.71 -27.90 11.80
N SER A 223 -49.89 -28.06 11.21
CA SER A 223 -50.16 -28.99 10.10
C SER A 223 -49.49 -28.63 8.77
N TYR A 224 -48.96 -27.40 8.66
CA TYR A 224 -48.39 -26.88 7.42
C TYR A 224 -46.89 -26.62 7.51
N THR A 225 -46.22 -26.95 8.61
CA THR A 225 -44.77 -26.76 8.72
C THR A 225 -44.03 -27.94 8.13
N LYS A 226 -43.02 -27.66 7.30
CA LYS A 226 -42.15 -28.67 6.71
C LYS A 226 -40.68 -28.28 6.93
N PRO A 227 -39.77 -29.25 7.14
CA PRO A 227 -38.34 -28.97 7.09
C PRO A 227 -37.95 -28.33 5.76
N ASP A 228 -37.05 -27.34 5.81
CA ASP A 228 -36.38 -26.77 4.64
C ASP A 228 -34.85 -26.72 4.88
N ASP A 229 -34.09 -26.61 3.80
CA ASP A 229 -32.63 -26.48 3.86
C ASP A 229 -32.17 -25.02 3.72
N THR A 230 -33.09 -24.06 3.83
CA THR A 230 -32.83 -22.65 3.50
C THR A 230 -31.72 -22.09 4.38
N PHE A 231 -31.75 -22.33 5.70
CA PHE A 231 -30.68 -21.91 6.61
C PHE A 231 -29.31 -22.49 6.23
N LEU A 232 -29.24 -23.78 5.92
CA LEU A 232 -27.96 -24.42 5.58
C LEU A 232 -27.44 -23.91 4.25
N ASN A 233 -28.31 -23.74 3.25
CA ASN A 233 -27.98 -23.15 1.96
C ASN A 233 -27.53 -21.69 2.09
N LEU A 234 -28.10 -20.95 3.06
CA LEU A 234 -27.72 -19.59 3.44
C LEU A 234 -26.61 -19.55 4.50
N MET A 235 -25.88 -20.65 4.74
CA MET A 235 -24.68 -20.66 5.59
C MET A 235 -23.40 -20.98 4.80
N VAL A 236 -23.54 -21.52 3.59
CA VAL A 236 -22.44 -21.90 2.72
C VAL A 236 -22.60 -21.23 1.36
N SER A 237 -21.50 -20.83 0.71
CA SER A 237 -21.61 -20.24 -0.63
C SER A 237 -22.32 -21.21 -1.59
N PRO A 238 -23.04 -20.75 -2.63
CA PRO A 238 -23.72 -21.63 -3.57
C PRO A 238 -22.82 -22.71 -4.17
N GLU A 239 -21.57 -22.35 -4.48
CA GLU A 239 -20.54 -23.25 -5.01
C GLU A 239 -20.11 -24.30 -3.99
N LEU A 240 -19.98 -23.91 -2.73
CA LEU A 240 -19.66 -24.81 -1.62
C LEU A 240 -20.85 -25.70 -1.28
N ASN A 241 -22.07 -25.18 -1.33
CA ASN A 241 -23.29 -25.93 -1.07
C ASN A 241 -23.42 -27.12 -2.03
N LYS A 242 -23.17 -26.88 -3.33
CA LYS A 242 -23.16 -27.95 -4.33
C LYS A 242 -22.14 -29.05 -3.98
N LYS A 243 -20.92 -28.67 -3.59
CA LYS A 243 -19.87 -29.62 -3.17
C LYS A 243 -20.20 -30.33 -1.85
N LEU A 244 -20.90 -29.67 -0.94
CA LEU A 244 -21.32 -30.25 0.34
C LEU A 244 -22.50 -31.18 0.18
N GLN A 245 -23.42 -30.95 -0.76
CA GLN A 245 -24.45 -31.94 -1.10
C GLN A 245 -23.82 -33.23 -1.61
N ASP A 246 -22.78 -33.13 -2.44
CA ASP A 246 -21.99 -34.28 -2.87
C ASP A 246 -21.27 -34.96 -1.68
N ALA A 247 -20.75 -34.18 -0.73
CA ALA A 247 -20.09 -34.72 0.47
C ALA A 247 -21.07 -35.32 1.51
N ARG A 248 -22.27 -34.75 1.66
CA ARG A 248 -23.35 -35.31 2.49
C ARG A 248 -23.85 -36.62 1.91
N TYR A 249 -23.97 -36.72 0.59
CA TYR A 249 -24.23 -37.98 -0.10
C TYR A 249 -23.16 -39.03 0.19
N LEU A 250 -21.88 -38.64 0.24
CA LEU A 250 -20.79 -39.55 0.61
C LEU A 250 -20.83 -39.94 2.11
N LEU A 251 -21.17 -39.02 3.01
CA LEU A 251 -21.35 -39.30 4.43
C LEU A 251 -22.52 -40.26 4.68
N ASP A 252 -23.65 -40.06 4.01
CA ASP A 252 -24.80 -40.96 4.07
C ASP A 252 -24.46 -42.35 3.54
N ILE A 253 -23.61 -42.44 2.50
CA ILE A 253 -23.08 -43.71 1.98
C ILE A 253 -22.14 -44.37 2.99
N MET A 254 -21.26 -43.61 3.63
CA MET A 254 -20.30 -44.13 4.61
C MET A 254 -21.00 -44.61 5.89
N GLU A 255 -21.94 -43.83 6.45
CA GLU A 255 -22.74 -44.25 7.60
C GLU A 255 -23.57 -45.50 7.28
N LYS A 256 -24.17 -45.59 6.08
CA LYS A 256 -24.88 -46.81 5.63
C LYS A 256 -23.95 -48.02 5.51
N ASN A 257 -22.77 -47.84 4.94
CA ASN A 257 -21.80 -48.93 4.79
C ASN A 257 -21.25 -49.41 6.14
N ASP A 258 -21.00 -48.51 7.07
CA ASP A 258 -20.56 -48.87 8.43
C ASP A 258 -21.68 -49.57 9.21
N PHE A 259 -22.93 -49.11 9.10
CA PHE A 259 -24.08 -49.79 9.70
C PHE A 259 -24.33 -51.18 9.08
N GLU A 260 -24.21 -51.33 7.75
CA GLU A 260 -24.32 -52.63 7.09
C GLU A 260 -23.19 -53.58 7.49
N ALA A 261 -21.96 -53.08 7.62
CA ALA A 261 -20.82 -53.85 8.08
C ALA A 261 -20.99 -54.31 9.54
N LEU A 262 -21.54 -53.43 10.39
CA LEU A 262 -21.86 -53.75 11.78
C LEU A 262 -22.99 -54.80 11.88
N ALA A 263 -24.05 -54.64 11.08
CA ALA A 263 -25.17 -55.58 11.03
C ALA A 263 -24.78 -56.97 10.51
N ARG A 264 -23.86 -57.04 9.53
CA ARG A 264 -23.28 -58.32 9.05
C ARG A 264 -22.42 -58.99 10.12
N LYS A 265 -21.62 -58.22 10.85
CA LYS A 265 -20.82 -58.75 11.98
C LYS A 265 -21.70 -59.26 13.12
N LEU A 266 -22.80 -58.57 13.44
CA LEU A 266 -23.75 -59.02 14.46
C LEU A 266 -24.47 -60.30 14.05
N LYS A 267 -24.89 -60.44 12.78
CA LYS A 267 -25.48 -61.69 12.25
C LYS A 267 -24.53 -62.90 12.26
N LEU A 268 -23.22 -62.67 12.17
CA LEU A 268 -22.20 -63.73 12.24
C LEU A 268 -21.86 -64.14 13.68
N LEU A 269 -22.28 -63.37 14.69
CA LEU A 269 -22.10 -63.68 16.11
C LEU A 269 -23.30 -64.44 16.71
N ASP A 270 -24.46 -64.41 16.03
CA ASP A 270 -25.69 -65.14 16.39
C ASP A 270 -25.77 -66.55 15.76
N SER A 271 -24.72 -67.00 15.07
CA SER A 271 -24.57 -68.33 14.47
C SER A 271 -23.38 -69.08 15.07
#